data_AF-A0A811AR92-F1
#
_entry.id   AF-A0A811AR92-F1
#
_cell.length_a   1.000
_cell.length_b   1.000
_cell.length_c   1.000
_cell.angle_alpha   90.00
_cell.angle_beta   90.00
_cell.angle_gamma   90.00
#
_symmetry.space_group_name_H-M   'P 1'
#
loop_
_entity.id
_entity.type
_entity.pdbx_description
1 polymer ?
#
loop_
_entity_poly.entity_id
_entity_poly.type
_entity_poly.pdbx_seq_one_letter_code
_entity_poly.pdbx_strand_id
1 'polypeptide(L)' 'MVHIGDESWRMMTTDMASVPVSVIGEEVADLSHRENDIKNAINLMFWGI' A
#
# COMPACT_ATOMS: atom_id res chain seq x y z
N MET A 1 8.24 -5.68 -2.72
CA MET A 1 7.54 -5.60 -4.02
C MET A 1 6.31 -6.48 -3.94
N VAL A 2 5.22 -6.08 -4.59
CA VAL A 2 3.95 -6.80 -4.65
C VAL A 2 3.69 -7.13 -6.11
N HIS A 3 3.36 -8.38 -6.42
CA HIS A 3 3.01 -8.78 -7.79
C HIS A 3 1.49 -8.78 -7.92
N ILE A 4 0.97 -8.04 -8.91
CA ILE A 4 -0.46 -7.95 -9.22
C ILE A 4 -0.58 -8.23 -10.72
N GLY A 5 -1.21 -9.35 -11.08
CA GLY A 5 -1.16 -9.85 -12.45
C GLY A 5 0.27 -10.12 -12.90
N ASP A 6 0.63 -9.63 -14.08
CA ASP A 6 1.99 -9.74 -14.65
C ASP A 6 2.90 -8.56 -14.24
N GLU A 7 2.42 -7.65 -13.38
CA GLU A 7 3.11 -6.43 -13.02
C GLU A 7 3.67 -6.46 -11.59
N SER A 8 4.78 -5.76 -11.39
CA SER A 8 5.45 -5.64 -10.10
C SER A 8 5.36 -4.22 -9.57
N TRP A 9 4.78 -4.09 -8.38
CA TRP A 9 4.49 -2.84 -7.73
C TRP A 9 5.33 -2.65 -6.46
N ARG A 10 5.62 -1.39 -6.13
CA ARG A 10 6.25 -0.99 -4.87
C ARG A 10 5.34 -0.04 -4.13
N MET A 11 5.09 -0.32 -2.85
CA MET A 11 4.42 0.62 -1.97
C MET A 11 5.35 1.81 -1.68
N MET A 12 4.85 3.03 -1.92
CA MET A 12 5.58 4.28 -1.67
C MET A 12 5.02 4.94 -0.40
N THR A 13 5.57 4.60 0.76
CA THR A 13 5.13 5.16 2.06
C THR A 13 5.48 6.65 2.21
N THR A 14 6.51 7.13 1.51
CA THR A 14 6.91 8.55 1.49
C THR A 14 5.88 9.45 0.82
N ASP A 15 5.07 8.90 -0.07
CA ASP A 15 4.12 9.63 -0.92
C ASP A 15 2.68 9.44 -0.42
N MET A 16 2.51 8.90 0.79
CA MET A 16 1.20 8.65 1.38
C MET A 16 0.43 9.95 1.59
N ALA A 17 -0.79 10.01 1.07
CA ALA A 17 -1.67 11.15 1.20
C ALA A 17 -3.13 10.71 1.43
N SER A 18 -3.92 11.58 2.07
CA SER A 18 -5.37 11.40 2.13
C SER A 18 -5.99 11.75 0.79
N VAL A 19 -6.89 10.90 0.28
CA VAL A 19 -7.61 11.11 -0.97
C VAL A 19 -9.12 10.90 -0.77
N PRO A 20 -9.99 11.64 -1.48
CA PRO A 20 -11.43 11.37 -1.46
C PRO A 20 -11.77 9.99 -2.02
N VAL A 21 -12.80 9.32 -1.51
CA VAL A 21 -13.23 8.01 -2.01
C VAL A 21 -13.57 8.05 -3.51
N SER A 22 -14.05 9.19 -4.01
CA SER A 22 -14.39 9.37 -5.43
C SER A 22 -13.22 9.20 -6.41
N VAL A 23 -11.96 9.19 -5.94
CA VAL A 23 -10.78 9.05 -6.82
C VAL A 23 -10.10 7.68 -6.74
N ILE A 24 -10.58 6.76 -5.90
CA ILE A 24 -9.94 5.46 -5.65
C ILE A 24 -10.11 4.48 -6.84
N GLY A 25 -11.18 4.63 -7.62
CA GLY A 25 -11.47 3.75 -8.75
C GLY A 25 -12.06 2.39 -8.34
N GLU A 26 -11.96 1.40 -9.23
CA GLU A 26 -12.41 0.02 -8.98
C GLU A 26 -11.34 -0.81 -8.26
N GLU A 27 -11.76 -1.81 -7.49
CA GLU A 27 -10.84 -2.76 -6.86
C GLU A 27 -10.19 -3.68 -7.91
N VAL A 28 -8.87 -3.81 -7.85
CA VAL A 28 -8.10 -4.64 -8.81
C VAL A 28 -7.39 -5.84 -8.17
N ALA A 29 -7.21 -5.85 -6.84
CA ALA A 29 -6.56 -6.94 -6.11
C ALA A 29 -6.78 -6.84 -4.58
N ASP A 30 -6.81 -8.00 -3.91
CA ASP A 30 -6.80 -8.09 -2.45
C ASP A 30 -5.37 -8.25 -1.91
N LEU A 31 -4.97 -7.32 -1.03
CA LEU A 31 -3.67 -7.31 -0.36
C LEU A 31 -3.77 -7.61 1.14
N SER A 32 -4.90 -8.12 1.63
CA SER A 32 -5.12 -8.50 3.03
C SER A 32 -4.03 -9.44 3.57
N HIS A 33 -3.56 -10.38 2.75
CA HIS A 33 -2.47 -11.29 3.08
C HIS A 33 -1.12 -10.59 3.37
N ARG A 34 -0.99 -9.30 3.04
CA ARG A 34 0.20 -8.45 3.31
C ARG A 34 -0.01 -7.45 4.44
N GLU A 35 -1.07 -7.59 5.22
CA GLU A 35 -1.42 -6.67 6.31
C GLU A 35 -0.22 -6.34 7.20
N ASN A 36 0.56 -7.35 7.61
CA ASN A 36 1.74 -7.16 8.44
C ASN A 36 2.83 -6.34 7.74
N ASP A 37 3.09 -6.60 6.45
CA ASP A 37 4.09 -5.84 5.67
C ASP A 37 3.68 -4.37 5.54
N ILE A 38 2.39 -4.11 5.27
CA ILE A 38 1.82 -2.77 5.13
C ILE A 38 1.94 -2.02 6.45
N LYS A 39 1.51 -2.63 7.57
CA LYS A 39 1.60 -2.03 8.91
C LYS A 39 3.04 -1.72 9.28
N ASN A 40 3.97 -2.65 9.06
CA ASN A 40 5.38 -2.44 9.37
C ASN A 40 6.00 -1.31 8.54
N ALA A 41 5.68 -1.23 7.24
CA ALA A 41 6.19 -0.16 6.38
C ALA A 41 5.68 1.23 6.82
N ILE A 42 4.42 1.31 7.25
CA ILE A 42 3.82 2.52 7.82
C ILE A 42 4.49 2.87 9.15
N ASN A 43 4.69 1.87 10.03
CA ASN A 43 5.32 2.09 11.33
C ASN A 43 6.74 2.62 11.19
N LEU A 44 7.52 2.05 10.28
CA LEU A 44 8.86 2.55 9.96
C LEU A 44 8.82 4.00 9.47
N MET A 45 7.85 4.39 8.65
CA MET A 45 7.78 5.74 8.10
C MET A 45 7.43 6.80 9.16
N PHE A 46 6.49 6.51 10.06
CA PHE A 46 5.99 7.49 11.04
C PHE A 46 6.69 7.44 12.39
N TRP A 47 7.16 6.26 12.82
CA TRP A 47 7.73 6.04 14.15
C TRP A 47 9.15 5.48 14.13
N GLY A 48 9.66 5.04 12.98
CA GLY A 48 11.02 4.52 12.84
C GLY A 48 11.28 3.17 13.53
N ILE A 49 10.21 2.43 13.85
CA ILE A 49 10.23 1.15 14.57
C ILE A 49 9.47 0.05 13.83
#